data_AF-A0A699KR00-F1
#
_entry.id   AF-A0A699KR00-F1
#
_cell.length_a   1.000
_cell.length_b   1.000
_cell.length_c   1.000
_cell.angle_alpha   90.00
_cell.angle_beta   90.00
_cell.angle_gamma   90.00
#
_symmetry.space_group_name_H-M   'P 1'
#
loop_
_entity.id
_entity.type
_entity.pdbx_description
1 polymer ?
#
loop_
_entity_poly.entity_id
_entity_poly.type
_entity_poly.pdbx_seq_one_letter_code
_entity_poly.pdbx_strand_id
1 'polypeptide(L)'
;MDWLVERDDLIVYGRKEVYVPYRNKTLVVKRDSGVYRLKKQLQDVPVICNFPDVFPDDLPGLPPPRQVEFKIELIPDAAPVACAPYRLAPSELKELSDQLKELSEKGFIRLSSSPWGAPVLYMKKKNESFRMCIDYRELNKLTVKNWYPLSRIDDLFDQLQGSSV
;
A
#
# COMPACT_ATOMS: atom_id res chain seq x y z
N MET A 1 2.96 43.83 5.76
CA MET A 1 1.94 43.25 4.86
C MET A 1 2.61 43.13 3.50
N ASP A 2 3.80 42.52 3.48
CA ASP A 2 4.81 42.86 2.44
C ASP A 2 5.01 41.69 1.47
N TRP A 3 4.62 40.48 1.89
CA TRP A 3 4.72 39.25 1.11
C TRP A 3 3.71 39.17 -0.06
N LEU A 4 2.59 39.91 0.01
CA LEU A 4 1.58 39.94 -1.05
C LEU A 4 2.02 40.81 -2.24
N VAL A 5 2.84 41.83 -1.98
CA VAL A 5 3.34 42.76 -3.00
C VAL A 5 4.50 42.12 -3.78
N GLU A 6 5.31 41.28 -3.13
CA GLU A 6 6.40 40.53 -3.79
C GLU A 6 5.91 39.47 -4.79
N ARG A 7 4.63 39.08 -4.75
CA ARG A 7 4.07 37.98 -5.54
C ARG A 7 3.03 38.40 -6.57
N ASP A 8 2.77 39.70 -6.75
CA ASP A 8 1.69 40.20 -7.62
C ASP A 8 0.32 39.54 -7.32
N ASP A 9 0.04 39.27 -6.04
CA ASP A 9 -1.19 38.60 -5.62
C ASP A 9 -2.38 39.58 -5.70
N LEU A 10 -3.45 39.20 -6.41
CA LEU A 10 -4.67 40.03 -6.54
C LEU A 10 -5.76 39.56 -5.60
N ILE A 11 -6.21 40.44 -4.70
CA ILE A 11 -7.31 40.17 -3.78
C ILE A 11 -8.61 40.77 -4.33
N VAL A 12 -9.58 39.92 -4.66
CA VAL A 12 -10.92 40.35 -5.09
C VAL A 12 -11.87 40.23 -3.91
N TYR A 13 -11.98 41.30 -3.13
CA TYR A 13 -12.74 41.34 -1.88
C TYR A 13 -14.23 40.97 -2.06
N GLY A 14 -14.87 41.48 -3.13
CA GLY A 14 -16.28 41.21 -3.41
C GLY A 14 -16.60 39.73 -3.68
N ARG A 15 -15.61 38.95 -4.14
CA ARG A 15 -15.75 37.50 -4.42
C ARG A 15 -15.09 36.62 -3.35
N LYS A 16 -14.42 37.22 -2.35
CA LYS A 16 -13.60 36.52 -1.34
C LYS A 16 -12.59 35.55 -1.98
N GLU A 17 -11.96 36.01 -3.06
CA GLU A 17 -10.99 35.26 -3.87
C GLU A 17 -9.61 35.93 -3.80
N VAL A 18 -8.57 35.12 -3.70
CA VAL A 18 -7.16 35.56 -3.84
C VAL A 18 -6.57 34.86 -5.06
N TYR A 19 -6.03 35.64 -5.99
CA TYR A 19 -5.37 35.16 -7.20
C TYR A 19 -3.86 35.21 -6.99
N VAL A 20 -3.20 34.05 -7.01
CA VAL A 20 -1.77 33.90 -6.76
C VAL A 20 -1.09 33.40 -8.04
N PRO A 21 -0.25 34.18 -8.72
CA PRO A 21 0.53 33.69 -9.85
C PRO A 21 1.57 32.67 -9.37
N TYR A 22 1.58 31.48 -9.98
CA TYR A 22 2.55 30.42 -9.72
C TYR A 22 3.03 29.80 -11.04
N ARG A 23 4.29 30.08 -11.39
CA ARG A 23 4.87 29.75 -12.70
C ARG A 23 4.00 30.36 -13.82
N ASN A 24 3.55 29.57 -14.80
CA ASN A 24 2.71 30.03 -15.92
C ASN A 24 1.20 29.85 -15.67
N LYS A 25 0.77 29.74 -14.40
CA LYS A 25 -0.65 29.53 -14.03
C LYS A 25 -1.04 30.49 -12.91
N THR A 26 -2.31 30.89 -12.87
CA THR A 26 -2.88 31.67 -11.75
C THR A 26 -3.71 30.75 -10.87
N LEU A 27 -3.35 30.63 -9.59
CA LEU A 27 -4.10 29.88 -8.59
C LEU A 27 -5.20 30.77 -8.02
N VAL A 28 -6.44 30.27 -7.95
CA VAL A 28 -7.57 31.00 -7.34
C VAL A 28 -7.91 30.35 -6.01
N VAL A 29 -7.67 31.06 -4.92
CA VAL A 29 -8.00 30.64 -3.56
C VAL A 29 -9.32 31.29 -3.17
N LYS A 30 -10.40 30.49 -3.19
CA LYS A 30 -11.72 30.88 -2.69
C LYS A 30 -11.81 30.53 -1.21
N ARG A 31 -12.33 31.44 -0.38
CA ARG A 31 -12.57 31.16 1.05
C ARG A 31 -13.73 30.15 1.22
N ASP A 32 -13.44 28.87 1.10
CA ASP A 32 -14.31 27.77 1.53
C ASP A 32 -13.68 27.04 2.71
N SER A 33 -14.50 26.60 3.66
CA SER A 33 -14.14 26.11 5.00
C SER A 33 -13.45 24.73 5.04
N GLY A 34 -12.43 24.53 4.21
CA GLY A 34 -11.67 23.28 4.19
C GLY A 34 -10.31 23.48 3.55
N VAL A 35 -9.27 23.05 4.24
CA VAL A 35 -7.88 23.00 3.79
C VAL A 35 -7.80 22.57 2.31
N TYR A 36 -7.37 23.48 1.43
CA TYR A 36 -7.18 23.18 0.01
C TYR A 36 -6.00 22.23 -0.15
N ARG A 37 -6.26 20.93 -0.18
CA ARG A 37 -5.28 19.95 -0.65
C ARG A 37 -5.22 20.10 -2.17
N LEU A 38 -4.18 20.76 -2.69
CA LEU A 38 -3.83 20.69 -4.12
C LEU A 38 -3.86 19.20 -4.51
N LYS A 39 -4.84 18.80 -5.33
CA LYS A 39 -4.87 17.47 -5.95
C LYS A 39 -3.73 17.44 -6.97
N LYS A 40 -2.48 17.30 -6.51
CA LYS A 40 -1.38 16.90 -7.38
C LYS A 40 -1.75 15.56 -7.97
N GLN A 41 -1.85 15.47 -9.29
CA GLN A 41 -1.98 14.18 -9.95
C GLN A 41 -0.63 13.48 -9.85
N LEU A 42 -0.60 12.14 -9.80
CA LEU A 42 0.66 11.38 -9.73
C LEU A 42 1.62 11.75 -10.89
N GLN A 43 1.03 12.09 -12.04
CA GLN A 43 1.70 12.54 -13.27
C GLN A 43 2.43 13.89 -13.11
N ASP A 44 2.10 14.67 -12.07
CA ASP A 44 2.76 15.96 -11.78
C ASP A 44 4.03 15.79 -10.93
N VAL A 45 4.38 14.55 -10.52
CA VAL A 45 5.56 14.25 -9.71
C VAL A 45 6.67 13.71 -10.61
N PRO A 46 7.73 14.49 -10.90
CA PRO A 46 8.76 14.08 -11.86
C PRO A 46 9.42 12.73 -11.53
N VAL A 47 9.62 12.44 -10.24
CA VAL A 47 10.21 11.16 -9.79
C VAL A 47 9.35 9.97 -10.21
N ILE A 48 8.02 10.06 -10.14
CA ILE A 48 7.14 8.96 -10.51
C ILE A 48 7.20 8.73 -12.02
N CYS A 49 7.19 9.81 -12.80
CA CYS A 49 7.30 9.74 -14.26
C CYS A 49 8.68 9.21 -14.72
N ASN A 50 9.74 9.47 -13.95
CA ASN A 50 11.10 9.03 -14.28
C ASN A 50 11.36 7.56 -13.93
N PHE A 51 10.58 6.96 -13.02
CA PHE A 51 10.76 5.58 -12.55
C PHE A 51 9.46 4.76 -12.65
N PRO A 52 8.87 4.62 -13.85
CA PRO A 52 7.61 3.91 -14.04
C PRO A 52 7.70 2.41 -13.73
N ASP A 53 8.90 1.83 -13.82
CA ASP A 53 9.21 0.45 -13.45
C ASP A 53 9.19 0.21 -11.93
N VAL A 54 9.52 1.24 -11.14
CA VAL A 54 9.51 1.20 -9.66
C VAL A 54 8.13 1.51 -9.09
N PHE A 55 7.35 2.36 -9.78
CA PHE A 55 6.01 2.79 -9.37
C PHE A 55 4.90 2.34 -10.34
N PRO A 56 4.74 1.04 -10.65
CA PRO A 56 3.65 0.58 -11.49
C PRO A 56 2.32 0.62 -10.72
N ASP A 57 1.20 0.75 -11.45
CA ASP A 57 -0.15 0.71 -10.87
C ASP A 57 -0.51 -0.67 -10.28
N ASP A 58 0.10 -1.74 -10.80
CA ASP A 58 -0.06 -3.12 -10.35
C ASP A 58 1.28 -3.87 -10.40
N LEU A 59 1.44 -4.90 -9.57
CA LEU A 59 2.67 -5.67 -9.51
C LEU A 59 2.78 -6.61 -10.72
N PRO A 60 3.87 -6.54 -11.51
CA PRO A 60 4.02 -7.33 -12.73
C PRO A 60 4.26 -8.84 -12.49
N GLY A 61 4.48 -9.24 -11.24
CA GLY A 61 4.74 -10.63 -10.85
C GLY A 61 5.83 -10.72 -9.78
N LEU A 62 6.45 -11.89 -9.67
CA LEU A 62 7.56 -12.11 -8.75
C LEU A 62 8.79 -11.28 -9.16
N PRO A 63 9.55 -10.73 -8.19
CA PRO A 63 10.79 -10.05 -8.50
C PRO A 63 11.83 -11.02 -9.07
N PRO A 64 12.87 -10.52 -9.77
CA PRO A 64 14.01 -11.33 -10.18
C PRO A 64 14.64 -12.07 -8.99
N PRO A 65 15.26 -13.23 -9.20
CA PRO A 65 15.96 -13.97 -8.15
C PRO A 65 16.98 -13.08 -7.43
N ARG A 66 16.99 -13.16 -6.08
CA ARG A 66 17.90 -12.42 -5.21
C ARG A 66 18.82 -13.40 -4.49
N GLN A 67 19.96 -12.91 -3.99
CA GLN A 67 20.91 -13.73 -3.22
C GLN A 67 20.33 -14.22 -1.89
N VAL A 68 19.34 -13.50 -1.35
CA VAL A 68 18.67 -13.84 -0.09
C VAL A 68 17.28 -14.34 -0.39
N GLU A 69 17.00 -15.57 0.03
CA GLU A 69 15.66 -16.17 -0.01
C GLU A 69 14.98 -16.06 1.36
N PHE A 70 13.67 -15.86 1.35
CA PHE A 70 12.88 -15.89 2.57
C PHE A 70 12.60 -17.34 2.97
N LYS A 71 13.15 -17.77 4.12
CA LYS A 71 12.92 -19.10 4.68
C LYS A 71 12.03 -18.99 5.91
N ILE A 72 11.04 -19.88 5.99
CA ILE A 72 10.20 -20.05 7.18
C ILE A 72 10.80 -21.20 7.98
N GLU A 73 11.51 -20.86 9.04
CA GLU A 73 12.06 -21.85 9.97
C GLU A 73 10.95 -22.36 10.89
N LEU A 74 10.85 -23.67 11.05
CA LEU A 74 9.93 -24.33 11.96
C LEU A 74 10.65 -24.73 13.24
N ILE A 75 9.92 -24.81 14.36
CA ILE A 75 10.43 -25.41 15.59
C ILE A 75 10.85 -26.87 15.31
N PRO A 76 11.85 -27.41 16.04
CA PRO A 76 12.22 -28.82 15.91
C PRO A 76 11.00 -29.73 16.06
N ASP A 77 10.95 -30.80 15.24
CA ASP A 77 9.89 -31.81 15.25
C ASP A 77 8.48 -31.30 14.89
N ALA A 78 8.35 -30.13 14.27
CA ALA A 78 7.07 -29.64 13.77
C ALA A 78 6.47 -30.58 12.71
N ALA A 79 5.31 -31.17 13.03
CA ALA A 79 4.53 -31.95 12.09
C ALA A 79 3.67 -31.05 11.18
N PRO A 80 3.39 -31.46 9.94
CA PRO A 80 2.49 -30.72 9.06
C PRO A 80 1.09 -30.57 9.64
N VAL A 81 0.54 -29.36 9.50
CA VAL A 81 -0.84 -29.05 9.86
C VAL A 81 -1.67 -28.82 8.60
N ALA A 82 -2.74 -29.60 8.45
CA ALA A 82 -3.73 -29.44 7.38
C ALA A 82 -5.10 -29.14 8.00
N CYS A 83 -5.49 -27.87 7.95
CA CYS A 83 -6.79 -27.40 8.40
C CYS A 83 -7.81 -27.45 7.26
N ALA A 84 -9.03 -27.92 7.56
CA ALA A 84 -10.11 -27.95 6.60
C ALA A 84 -10.53 -26.52 6.19
N PRO A 85 -10.89 -26.28 4.90
CA PRO A 85 -11.43 -25.01 4.47
C PRO A 85 -12.71 -24.62 5.22
N TYR A 86 -12.89 -23.32 5.46
CA TYR A 86 -14.16 -22.81 5.98
C TYR A 86 -15.27 -22.91 4.93
N ARG A 87 -16.52 -22.95 5.40
CA ARG A 87 -17.68 -22.84 4.51
C ARG A 87 -17.75 -21.41 3.96
N LEU A 88 -17.77 -21.30 2.65
CA LEU A 88 -17.86 -20.02 1.93
C LEU A 88 -19.24 -19.87 1.28
N ALA A 89 -19.76 -18.65 1.25
CA ALA A 89 -20.96 -18.34 0.50
C ALA A 89 -20.71 -18.42 -1.02
N PRO A 90 -21.75 -18.58 -1.87
CA PRO A 90 -21.56 -18.68 -3.33
C PRO A 90 -20.79 -17.49 -3.94
N SER A 91 -21.00 -16.27 -3.43
CA SER A 91 -20.26 -15.09 -3.87
C SER A 91 -18.77 -15.14 -3.51
N GLU A 92 -18.44 -15.69 -2.34
CA GLU A 92 -17.05 -15.84 -1.88
C GLU A 92 -16.34 -16.96 -2.62
N LEU A 93 -17.05 -18.03 -2.98
CA LEU A 93 -16.49 -19.10 -3.83
C LEU A 93 -16.13 -18.59 -5.23
N LYS A 94 -16.97 -17.73 -5.81
CA LYS A 94 -16.67 -17.07 -7.08
C LYS A 94 -15.42 -16.19 -6.95
N GLU A 95 -15.38 -15.34 -5.93
CA GLU A 95 -14.23 -14.49 -5.65
C GLU A 95 -12.95 -15.29 -5.42
N LEU A 96 -13.04 -16.45 -4.76
CA LEU A 96 -11.92 -17.36 -4.56
C LEU A 96 -11.35 -17.86 -5.88
N SER A 97 -12.22 -18.30 -6.78
CA SER A 97 -11.79 -18.73 -8.11
C SER A 97 -11.11 -17.60 -8.89
N ASP A 98 -11.70 -16.40 -8.87
CA ASP A 98 -11.19 -15.24 -9.62
C ASP A 98 -9.82 -14.79 -9.09
N GLN A 99 -9.67 -14.65 -7.77
CA GLN A 99 -8.39 -14.23 -7.16
C GLN A 99 -7.31 -15.32 -7.27
N LEU A 100 -7.65 -16.61 -7.12
CA LEU A 100 -6.66 -17.69 -7.32
C LEU A 100 -6.15 -17.72 -8.76
N LYS A 101 -7.03 -17.50 -9.74
CA LYS A 101 -6.64 -17.42 -11.14
C LYS A 101 -5.68 -16.24 -11.37
N GLU A 102 -6.03 -15.05 -10.89
CA GLU A 102 -5.18 -13.86 -11.01
C GLU A 102 -3.80 -14.07 -10.39
N LEU A 103 -3.74 -14.59 -9.14
CA LEU A 103 -2.48 -14.84 -8.45
C LEU A 103 -1.63 -15.92 -9.16
N SER A 104 -2.28 -16.91 -9.77
CA SER A 104 -1.59 -17.95 -10.54
C SER A 104 -1.05 -17.41 -11.86
N GLU A 105 -1.81 -16.57 -12.56
CA GLU A 105 -1.38 -15.93 -13.81
C GLU A 105 -0.21 -14.96 -13.59
N LYS A 106 -0.21 -14.23 -12.45
CA LYS A 106 0.92 -13.39 -12.01
C LYS A 106 2.12 -14.19 -11.48
N GLY A 107 1.97 -15.51 -11.31
CA GLY A 107 3.03 -16.39 -10.80
C GLY A 107 3.31 -16.25 -9.30
N PHE A 108 2.44 -15.58 -8.53
CA PHE A 108 2.59 -15.46 -7.07
C PHE A 108 2.32 -16.77 -6.34
N ILE A 109 1.46 -17.62 -6.92
CA ILE A 109 1.12 -18.94 -6.38
C ILE A 109 1.26 -20.01 -7.47
N ARG A 110 1.32 -21.26 -7.04
CA ARG A 110 1.29 -22.44 -7.92
C ARG A 110 0.53 -23.56 -7.23
N LEU A 111 0.03 -24.51 -8.03
CA LEU A 111 -0.50 -25.76 -7.48
C LEU A 111 0.59 -26.48 -6.67
N SER A 112 0.17 -27.07 -5.55
CA SER A 112 1.07 -27.79 -4.65
C SER A 112 0.40 -29.05 -4.12
N SER A 113 1.21 -30.06 -3.81
CA SER A 113 0.81 -31.30 -3.10
C SER A 113 1.33 -31.29 -1.66
N SER A 114 1.32 -30.11 -1.02
CA SER A 114 1.87 -29.93 0.32
C SER A 114 1.07 -30.71 1.36
N PRO A 115 1.73 -31.33 2.36
CA PRO A 115 1.02 -31.88 3.52
C PRO A 115 0.48 -30.78 4.45
N TRP A 116 0.84 -29.52 4.20
CA TRP A 116 0.34 -28.35 4.93
C TRP A 116 -0.87 -27.73 4.23
N GLY A 117 -1.86 -27.33 5.02
CA GLY A 117 -3.06 -26.65 4.53
C GLY A 117 -3.57 -25.63 5.53
N ALA A 118 -3.82 -24.41 5.06
CA ALA A 118 -4.41 -23.33 5.84
C ALA A 118 -5.72 -22.88 5.18
N PRO A 119 -6.78 -22.60 5.94
CA PRO A 119 -8.05 -22.21 5.38
C PRO A 119 -8.02 -20.75 4.92
N VAL A 120 -8.83 -20.45 3.91
CA VAL A 120 -9.06 -19.09 3.42
C VAL A 120 -10.30 -18.50 4.08
N LEU A 121 -10.24 -17.22 4.40
CA LEU A 121 -11.37 -16.41 4.88
C LEU A 121 -11.40 -15.07 4.14
N TYR A 122 -12.60 -14.49 4.05
CA TYR A 122 -12.83 -13.21 3.38
C TYR A 122 -13.20 -12.11 4.35
N MET A 123 -12.61 -10.93 4.14
CA MET A 123 -12.99 -9.69 4.81
C MET A 123 -13.51 -8.68 3.80
N LYS A 124 -14.62 -8.00 4.11
CA LYS A 124 -15.13 -6.89 3.31
C LYS A 124 -14.30 -5.63 3.54
N LYS A 125 -13.80 -5.03 2.47
CA LYS A 125 -13.19 -3.70 2.48
C LYS A 125 -14.28 -2.62 2.58
N LYS A 126 -13.87 -1.38 2.86
CA LYS A 126 -14.79 -0.22 2.91
C LYS A 126 -15.52 0.06 1.59
N ASN A 127 -14.92 -0.33 0.46
CA ASN A 127 -15.51 -0.22 -0.87
C ASN A 127 -16.33 -1.48 -1.25
N GLU A 128 -16.77 -2.26 -0.26
CA GLU A 128 -17.56 -3.49 -0.38
C GLU A 128 -16.89 -4.67 -1.10
N SER A 129 -15.70 -4.47 -1.68
CA SER A 129 -14.91 -5.58 -2.26
C SER A 129 -14.36 -6.54 -1.21
N PHE A 130 -14.08 -7.76 -1.63
CA PHE A 130 -13.56 -8.81 -0.76
C PHE A 130 -12.02 -8.83 -0.73
N ARG A 131 -11.44 -9.10 0.44
CA ARG A 131 -10.02 -9.37 0.63
C ARG A 131 -9.83 -10.81 1.08
N MET A 132 -9.20 -11.63 0.24
CA MET A 132 -8.77 -12.98 0.62
C MET A 132 -7.69 -12.90 1.69
N CYS A 133 -7.85 -13.67 2.75
CA CYS A 133 -6.90 -13.80 3.85
C CYS A 133 -6.70 -15.29 4.14
N ILE A 134 -5.45 -15.71 4.30
CA ILE A 134 -5.10 -17.08 4.66
C ILE A 134 -4.85 -17.13 6.16
N ASP A 135 -5.51 -18.05 6.84
CA ASP A 135 -5.38 -18.20 8.28
C ASP A 135 -4.14 -19.03 8.63
N TYR A 136 -3.00 -18.35 8.72
CA TYR A 136 -1.74 -18.97 9.13
C TYR A 136 -1.58 -19.13 10.65
N ARG A 137 -2.63 -18.99 11.47
CA ARG A 137 -2.48 -19.04 12.94
C ARG A 137 -1.83 -20.33 13.43
N GLU A 138 -2.22 -21.49 12.90
CA GLU A 138 -1.60 -22.76 13.29
C GLU A 138 -0.16 -22.90 12.79
N LEU A 139 0.12 -22.45 11.56
CA LEU A 139 1.48 -22.42 11.03
C LEU A 139 2.37 -21.52 11.90
N ASN A 140 1.92 -20.31 12.22
CA ASN A 140 2.67 -19.32 12.98
C ASN A 140 3.00 -19.74 14.42
N LYS A 141 2.26 -20.71 14.99
CA LYS A 141 2.62 -21.30 16.30
C LYS A 141 3.84 -22.23 16.19
N LEU A 142 4.04 -22.81 15.01
CA LEU A 142 5.11 -23.77 14.71
C LEU A 142 6.32 -23.11 14.06
N THR A 143 6.27 -21.80 13.75
CA THR A 143 7.42 -21.07 13.20
C THR A 143 8.32 -20.53 14.29
N VAL A 144 9.63 -20.53 14.03
CA VAL A 144 10.61 -19.84 14.86
C VAL A 144 10.38 -18.33 14.71
N LYS A 145 10.26 -17.62 15.84
CA LYS A 145 10.06 -16.17 15.83
C LYS A 145 11.37 -15.47 15.48
N ASN A 146 11.47 -14.95 14.26
CA ASN A 146 12.58 -14.11 13.84
C ASN A 146 12.39 -12.68 14.38
N TRP A 147 13.02 -12.39 15.53
CA TRP A 147 12.98 -11.05 16.14
C TRP A 147 14.00 -10.14 15.46
N TYR A 148 13.49 -9.19 14.67
CA TYR A 148 14.29 -8.10 14.14
C TYR A 148 14.00 -6.81 14.93
N PRO A 149 15.00 -6.15 15.53
CA PRO A 149 14.78 -4.91 16.25
C PRO A 149 14.41 -3.79 15.27
N LEU A 150 13.15 -3.37 15.29
CA LEU A 150 12.70 -2.18 14.59
C LEU A 150 12.87 -0.97 15.51
N SER A 151 13.55 0.07 15.02
CA SER A 151 13.68 1.35 15.74
C SER A 151 12.31 1.95 16.03
N ARG A 152 12.21 2.72 17.12
CA ARG A 152 10.98 3.46 17.39
C ARG A 152 10.82 4.59 16.39
N ILE A 153 9.57 4.96 16.14
CA ILE A 153 9.27 6.05 15.20
C ILE A 153 9.89 7.38 15.65
N ASP A 154 9.93 7.63 16.96
CA ASP A 154 10.54 8.83 17.55
C ASP A 154 12.05 8.88 17.25
N ASP A 155 12.76 7.76 17.45
CA ASP A 155 14.19 7.65 17.16
C ASP A 155 14.49 7.93 15.67
N LEU A 156 13.60 7.52 14.76
CA LEU A 156 13.73 7.78 13.33
C LEU A 156 13.49 9.26 13.00
N PHE A 157 12.63 9.97 13.73
CA PHE A 157 12.39 11.40 13.53
C PHE A 157 13.52 12.26 14.08
N ASP A 158 14.09 11.89 15.22
CA ASP A 158 15.25 12.58 15.79
C ASP A 158 16.44 12.57 14.82
N GLN A 159 16.64 11.45 14.10
CA GLN A 159 17.65 11.35 13.03
C GLN A 159 17.44 12.32 11.86
N LEU A 160 16.20 12.74 11.62
CA LEU A 160 15.86 13.67 10.54
C LEU A 160 15.95 15.14 10.96
N GLN A 161 16.25 15.43 12.23
CA GLN A 161 16.33 16.79 12.73
C GLN A 161 17.37 17.61 11.94
N GLY A 162 16.96 18.78 11.43
CA GLY A 162 17.82 19.66 10.64
C GLY A 162 17.89 19.32 9.15
N SER A 163 17.20 18.27 8.69
CA SER A 163 17.07 17.98 7.24
C SER A 163 16.06 18.93 6.58
N SER A 164 16.35 19.38 5.36
CA SER A 164 15.44 20.19 4.51
C SER A 164 15.26 19.55 3.13
N VAL A 165 14.09 19.76 2.52
CA VAL A 165 13.70 19.24 1.18
C VAL A 165 13.94 20.29 0.10
#